data_AF-A0A5B2V9L8-F1
#
_entry.id   AF-A0A5B2V9L8-F1
#
_cell.length_a   1.000
_cell.length_b   1.000
_cell.length_c   1.000
_cell.angle_alpha   90.00
_cell.angle_beta   90.00
_cell.angle_gamma   90.00
#
_symmetry.space_group_name_H-M   'P 1'
#
loop_
_entity.id
_entity.type
_entity.pdbx_description
1 polymer ?
#
loop_
_entity_poly.entity_id
_entity_poly.type
_entity_poly.pdbx_seq_one_letter_code
_entity_poly.pdbx_strand_id
1 'polypeptide(L)'
;MEKILKEKIETRRLKLVAIQQQIDALSQERIILQAEINALREILGELNDKTDLSSNLEDDLNIDDIDGSYNTRLSDNWRKILSNIVKIYPKSVSIDDIRKIAEDSAIDVSDETIRSQLSLYTTRGWLIRTGTGAYQITAKGAAAVGTKLPKLIFTNKPRTFT
;
A
#
# COMPACT_ATOMS: atom_id res chain seq x y z
N MET A 1 -3.73 49.64 -33.32
CA MET A 1 -2.79 48.67 -32.72
C MET A 1 -2.86 48.66 -31.19
N GLU A 2 -2.88 49.82 -30.54
CA GLU A 2 -2.93 49.96 -29.07
C GLU A 2 -4.16 49.31 -28.40
N LYS A 3 -5.36 49.44 -29.01
CA LYS A 3 -6.60 48.84 -28.49
C LYS A 3 -6.53 47.30 -28.40
N ILE A 4 -6.00 46.66 -29.44
CA ILE A 4 -5.85 45.19 -29.51
C ILE A 4 -4.87 44.71 -28.43
N LEU A 5 -3.82 45.47 -28.14
CA LEU A 5 -2.86 45.14 -27.09
C LEU A 5 -3.51 45.22 -25.69
N LYS A 6 -4.30 46.26 -25.43
CA LYS A 6 -5.03 46.43 -24.16
C LYS A 6 -6.02 45.29 -23.92
N GLU A 7 -6.80 44.90 -24.93
CA GLU A 7 -7.74 43.77 -24.82
C GLU A 7 -7.02 42.44 -24.52
N LYS A 8 -5.87 42.18 -25.16
CA LYS A 8 -5.04 40.99 -24.89
C LYS A 8 -4.47 40.98 -23.47
N ILE A 9 -4.02 42.12 -22.96
CA ILE A 9 -3.53 42.26 -21.59
C ILE A 9 -4.65 41.98 -20.60
N GLU A 10 -5.84 42.55 -20.82
CA GLU A 10 -6.98 42.36 -19.94
C GLU A 10 -7.45 40.91 -19.91
N THR A 11 -7.49 40.26 -21.08
CA THR A 11 -7.81 38.83 -21.18
C THR A 11 -6.81 37.97 -20.40
N ARG A 12 -5.51 38.30 -20.47
CA ARG A 12 -4.47 37.59 -19.71
C ARG A 12 -4.59 37.82 -18.21
N ARG A 13 -4.94 39.04 -17.77
CA ARG A 13 -5.20 39.34 -16.36
C ARG A 13 -6.35 38.51 -15.81
N LEU A 14 -7.47 38.46 -16.52
CA LEU A 14 -8.62 37.64 -16.13
C LEU A 14 -8.26 36.15 -16.04
N LYS A 15 -7.47 35.63 -17.00
CA LYS A 15 -6.98 34.25 -16.93
C LYS A 15 -6.08 33.99 -15.72
N LEU A 16 -5.19 34.93 -15.39
CA LEU A 16 -4.33 34.81 -14.21
C LEU A 16 -5.13 34.80 -12.90
N VAL A 17 -6.16 35.64 -12.80
CA VAL A 17 -7.06 35.66 -11.64
C VAL A 17 -7.80 34.32 -11.51
N ALA A 18 -8.33 33.78 -12.60
CA ALA A 18 -9.00 32.49 -12.58
C ALA A 18 -8.06 31.33 -12.17
N ILE A 19 -6.82 31.35 -12.68
CA ILE A 19 -5.78 30.37 -12.28
C ILE A 19 -5.46 30.50 -10.79
N GLN A 20 -5.33 31.73 -10.27
CA GLN A 20 -5.07 31.95 -8.85
C GLN A 20 -6.20 31.41 -7.98
N GLN A 21 -7.46 31.66 -8.35
CA GLN A 21 -8.61 31.12 -7.64
C GLN A 21 -8.62 29.58 -7.64
N GLN A 22 -8.23 28.95 -8.74
CA GLN A 22 -8.09 27.49 -8.79
C GLN A 22 -6.97 26.98 -7.88
N ILE A 23 -5.83 27.68 -7.83
CA ILE A 23 -4.72 27.34 -6.92
C ILE A 23 -5.18 27.41 -5.46
N ASP A 24 -5.92 28.46 -5.10
CA ASP A 24 -6.40 28.66 -3.74
C ASP A 24 -7.40 27.57 -3.33
N ALA A 25 -8.31 27.21 -4.24
CA ALA A 25 -9.26 26.11 -4.03
C ALA A 25 -8.55 24.75 -3.83
N LEU A 26 -7.59 24.42 -4.70
CA LEU A 26 -6.80 23.19 -4.58
C LEU A 26 -5.96 23.16 -3.29
N SER A 27 -5.46 24.33 -2.86
CA SER A 27 -4.73 24.44 -1.59
C SER A 27 -5.64 24.15 -0.40
N GLN A 28 -6.89 24.63 -0.42
CA GLN A 28 -7.87 24.34 0.62
C GLN A 28 -8.23 22.85 0.66
N GLU A 29 -8.48 22.23 -0.50
CA GLU A 29 -8.73 20.78 -0.59
C GLU A 29 -7.57 19.97 -0.01
N ARG A 30 -6.32 20.35 -0.32
CA ARG A 30 -5.13 19.69 0.24
C ARG A 30 -5.10 19.78 1.77
N ILE A 31 -5.47 20.92 2.35
CA ILE A 31 -5.50 21.10 3.82
C ILE A 31 -6.54 20.17 4.44
N ILE A 32 -7.74 20.10 3.83
CA ILE A 32 -8.83 19.24 4.31
C ILE A 32 -8.40 17.77 4.26
N LEU A 33 -7.87 17.31 3.13
CA LEU A 33 -7.39 15.93 2.98
C LEU A 33 -6.26 15.61 3.96
N GLN A 34 -5.37 16.57 4.24
CA GLN A 34 -4.30 16.36 5.21
C GLN A 34 -4.85 16.20 6.64
N ALA A 35 -5.90 16.96 6.99
CA ALA A 35 -6.58 16.80 8.27
C ALA A 35 -7.27 15.44 8.37
N GLU A 36 -7.93 14.98 7.31
CA GLU A 36 -8.58 13.66 7.27
C GLU A 36 -7.57 12.52 7.41
N ILE A 37 -6.42 12.60 6.72
CA ILE A 37 -5.33 11.63 6.89
C ILE A 37 -4.85 11.58 8.34
N ASN A 38 -4.73 12.73 9.00
CA ASN A 38 -4.30 12.77 10.39
C ASN A 38 -5.33 12.15 11.33
N ALA A 39 -6.63 12.44 11.14
CA ALA A 39 -7.71 11.82 11.90
C ALA A 39 -7.74 10.29 11.71
N LEU A 40 -7.56 9.80 10.48
CA LEU A 40 -7.51 8.36 10.21
C LEU A 40 -6.28 7.69 10.86
N ARG A 41 -5.14 8.38 10.93
CA ARG A 41 -3.96 7.87 11.63
C ARG A 41 -4.17 7.76 13.14
N GLU A 42 -4.88 8.72 13.74
CA GLU A 42 -5.24 8.69 15.16
C GLU A 42 -6.16 7.50 15.46
N ILE A 43 -7.22 7.32 14.68
CA ILE A 43 -8.14 6.18 14.81
C ILE A 43 -7.40 4.83 14.65
N LEU A 44 -6.47 4.74 13.70
CA LEU A 44 -5.66 3.53 13.51
C LEU A 44 -4.72 3.27 14.70
N GLY A 45 -4.18 4.32 15.33
CA GLY A 45 -3.42 4.20 16.56
C GLY A 45 -4.27 3.62 17.70
N GLU A 46 -5.45 4.20 17.94
CA GLU A 46 -6.38 3.73 18.98
C GLU A 46 -6.85 2.28 18.77
N LEU A 47 -7.06 1.87 17.52
CA LEU A 47 -7.43 0.49 17.21
C LEU A 47 -6.28 -0.48 17.49
N ASN A 48 -5.05 -0.07 17.21
CA ASN A 48 -3.87 -0.90 17.45
C ASN A 48 -3.61 -1.06 18.96
N ASP A 49 -3.80 0.00 19.75
CA ASP A 49 -3.69 -0.05 21.21
C ASP A 49 -4.79 -0.93 21.85
N LYS A 50 -5.99 -0.98 21.24
CA LYS A 50 -7.07 -1.88 21.68
C LYS A 50 -6.81 -3.35 21.33
N THR A 51 -6.13 -3.64 20.22
CA THR A 51 -5.76 -5.02 19.89
C THR A 51 -4.69 -5.59 20.83
N ASP A 52 -3.79 -4.76 21.35
CA ASP A 52 -2.82 -5.21 22.36
C ASP A 52 -3.49 -5.53 23.72
N LEU A 53 -4.63 -4.90 24.04
CA LEU A 53 -5.43 -5.22 25.24
C LEU A 53 -6.23 -6.53 25.12
N SER A 54 -6.57 -6.98 23.89
CA SER A 54 -7.20 -8.28 23.67
C SER A 54 -6.21 -9.46 23.70
N SER A 55 -4.89 -9.19 23.63
CA SER A 55 -3.86 -10.23 23.71
C SER A 55 -3.55 -10.70 25.14
N ASN A 56 -4.12 -10.06 26.17
CA ASN A 56 -3.95 -10.43 27.58
C ASN A 56 -5.09 -11.31 28.14
N LEU A 57 -5.90 -11.94 27.29
CA LEU A 57 -7.04 -12.78 27.69
C LEU A 57 -6.98 -14.22 27.16
N GLU A 58 -5.84 -14.65 26.61
CA GLU A 58 -5.60 -16.03 26.17
C GLU A 58 -4.62 -16.81 27.08
N ASP A 59 -4.42 -16.37 28.33
CA ASP A 59 -3.50 -16.98 29.29
C ASP A 59 -4.20 -17.96 30.24
N ASP A 60 -5.03 -18.88 29.71
CA ASP A 60 -5.51 -20.02 30.51
C ASP A 60 -5.96 -21.25 29.69
N LEU A 61 -5.31 -21.52 28.56
CA LEU A 61 -5.38 -22.84 27.91
C LEU A 61 -4.02 -23.53 28.00
N ASN A 62 -3.84 -24.24 29.11
CA ASN A 62 -2.88 -25.32 29.30
C ASN A 62 -2.81 -26.21 28.05
N ILE A 63 -1.71 -26.08 27.30
CA ILE A 63 -1.18 -27.13 26.44
C ILE A 63 0.29 -27.30 26.84
N ASP A 64 0.50 -28.07 27.90
CA ASP A 64 1.77 -28.73 28.14
C ASP A 64 2.13 -29.58 26.90
N ASP A 65 3.40 -29.55 26.50
CA ASP A 65 4.03 -30.37 25.45
C ASP A 65 3.94 -29.94 23.96
N ILE A 66 4.35 -28.73 23.59
CA ILE A 66 5.07 -28.55 22.29
C ILE A 66 6.29 -27.64 22.47
N ASP A 67 7.40 -28.29 22.83
CA ASP A 67 8.76 -27.78 22.67
C ASP A 67 9.02 -27.40 21.21
N GLY A 68 9.26 -26.11 20.96
CA GLY A 68 9.41 -25.59 19.61
C GLY A 68 9.46 -24.08 19.58
N SER A 69 10.63 -23.52 19.90
CA SER A 69 11.01 -22.16 19.57
C SER A 69 10.76 -21.87 18.07
N TYR A 70 9.55 -21.44 17.70
CA TYR A 70 9.22 -20.93 16.37
C TYR A 70 9.83 -19.55 16.21
N ASN A 71 11.15 -19.54 16.09
CA ASN A 71 11.86 -18.48 15.41
C ASN A 71 11.13 -18.25 14.08
N THR A 72 10.47 -17.10 13.96
CA THR A 72 9.42 -16.69 13.01
C THR A 72 9.98 -16.52 11.59
N ARG A 73 10.71 -17.52 11.09
CA ARG A 73 11.34 -17.53 9.78
C ARG A 73 10.27 -17.87 8.75
N LEU A 74 10.12 -16.96 7.78
CA LEU A 74 9.30 -17.18 6.59
C LEU A 74 9.68 -18.52 5.93
N SER A 75 8.68 -19.39 5.73
CA SER A 75 8.91 -20.69 5.10
C SER A 75 9.47 -20.52 3.70
N ASP A 76 10.25 -21.50 3.22
CA ASP A 76 10.91 -21.39 1.92
C ASP A 76 9.90 -21.28 0.76
N ASN A 77 8.76 -21.94 0.88
CA ASN A 77 7.66 -21.86 -0.09
C ASN A 77 7.10 -20.44 -0.17
N TRP A 78 6.77 -19.84 0.98
CA TRP A 78 6.26 -18.47 1.02
C TRP A 78 7.33 -17.45 0.65
N ARG A 79 8.60 -17.72 0.93
CA ARG A 79 9.72 -16.90 0.44
C ARG A 79 9.76 -16.87 -1.08
N LYS A 80 9.58 -18.00 -1.75
CA LYS A 80 9.52 -18.07 -3.22
C LYS A 80 8.32 -17.31 -3.77
N ILE A 81 7.13 -17.53 -3.21
CA ILE A 81 5.89 -16.85 -3.63
C ILE A 81 6.06 -15.32 -3.50
N LEU A 82 6.44 -14.84 -2.32
CA LEU A 82 6.62 -13.40 -2.07
C LEU A 82 7.74 -12.82 -2.95
N SER A 83 8.83 -13.56 -3.20
CA SER A 83 9.89 -13.12 -4.13
C SER A 83 9.39 -12.92 -5.56
N ASN A 84 8.45 -13.75 -6.03
CA ASN A 84 7.82 -13.55 -7.33
C ASN A 84 6.89 -12.32 -7.32
N ILE A 85 6.18 -12.07 -6.23
CA ILE A 85 5.37 -10.84 -6.06
C ILE A 85 6.27 -9.59 -6.10
N VAL A 86 7.49 -9.63 -5.53
CA VAL A 86 8.47 -8.52 -5.63
C VAL A 86 8.81 -8.20 -7.09
N LYS A 87 8.94 -9.20 -7.97
CA LYS A 87 9.26 -8.97 -9.39
C LYS A 87 8.14 -8.25 -10.15
N ILE A 88 6.90 -8.36 -9.66
CA ILE A 88 5.70 -7.77 -10.27
C ILE A 88 5.49 -6.32 -9.79
N TYR A 89 6.18 -5.90 -8.72
CA TYR A 89 6.09 -4.55 -8.17
C TYR A 89 6.38 -3.48 -9.24
N PRO A 90 5.58 -2.39 -9.32
CA PRO A 90 4.58 -1.92 -8.36
C PRO A 90 3.15 -2.44 -8.58
N LYS A 91 2.92 -3.46 -9.41
CA LYS A 91 1.55 -3.93 -9.63
C LYS A 91 1.04 -4.73 -8.42
N SER A 92 -0.27 -4.63 -8.17
CA SER A 92 -0.96 -5.47 -7.21
C SER A 92 -1.27 -6.83 -7.82
N VAL A 93 -1.34 -7.86 -6.99
CA VAL A 93 -1.50 -9.26 -7.37
C VAL A 93 -2.75 -9.81 -6.70
N SER A 94 -3.66 -10.42 -7.47
CA SER A 94 -4.89 -11.02 -6.92
C SER A 94 -4.61 -12.36 -6.24
N ILE A 95 -5.60 -12.92 -5.52
CA ILE A 95 -5.47 -14.27 -4.94
C ILE A 95 -5.27 -15.31 -6.04
N ASP A 96 -5.96 -15.18 -7.17
CA ASP A 96 -5.84 -16.10 -8.30
C ASP A 96 -4.44 -16.04 -8.93
N ASP A 97 -3.87 -14.85 -9.03
CA ASP A 97 -2.48 -14.69 -9.50
C ASP A 97 -1.48 -15.31 -8.51
N ILE A 98 -1.72 -15.20 -7.19
CA ILE A 98 -0.87 -15.82 -6.16
C ILE A 98 -0.96 -17.35 -6.24
N ARG A 99 -2.17 -17.89 -6.46
CA ARG A 99 -2.37 -19.33 -6.69
C ARG A 99 -1.58 -19.78 -7.92
N LYS A 100 -1.70 -19.06 -9.03
CA LYS A 100 -0.95 -19.36 -10.25
C LYS A 100 0.57 -19.30 -10.03
N ILE A 101 1.07 -18.32 -9.27
CA ILE A 101 2.50 -18.24 -8.91
C ILE A 101 2.95 -19.45 -8.08
N ALA A 102 2.10 -19.93 -7.16
CA ALA A 102 2.38 -21.11 -6.37
C ALA A 102 2.43 -22.37 -7.25
N GLU A 103 1.46 -22.56 -8.13
CA GLU A 103 1.41 -23.63 -9.13
C GLU A 103 2.63 -23.62 -10.06
N ASP A 104 2.97 -22.45 -10.63
CA ASP A 104 4.14 -22.25 -11.49
C ASP A 104 5.46 -22.58 -10.77
N SER A 105 5.45 -22.49 -9.43
CA SER A 105 6.60 -22.82 -8.57
C SER A 105 6.58 -24.26 -8.04
N ALA A 106 5.63 -25.09 -8.49
CA ALA A 106 5.37 -26.44 -7.99
C ALA A 106 5.11 -26.49 -6.47
N ILE A 107 4.46 -25.46 -5.93
CA ILE A 107 4.09 -25.38 -4.52
C ILE A 107 2.58 -25.67 -4.43
N ASP A 108 2.25 -26.82 -3.86
CA ASP A 108 0.86 -27.16 -3.55
C ASP A 108 0.43 -26.44 -2.27
N VAL A 109 -0.54 -25.53 -2.41
CA VAL A 109 -1.06 -24.72 -1.30
C VAL A 109 -2.56 -24.58 -1.47
N SER A 110 -3.32 -24.92 -0.43
CA SER A 110 -4.77 -24.72 -0.44
C SER A 110 -5.14 -23.25 -0.42
N ASP A 111 -6.28 -22.92 -1.01
CA ASP A 111 -6.89 -21.60 -1.00
C ASP A 111 -7.03 -21.01 0.41
N GLU A 112 -7.39 -21.84 1.37
CA GLU A 112 -7.53 -21.46 2.78
C GLU A 112 -6.18 -21.09 3.39
N THR A 113 -5.14 -21.87 3.09
CA THR A 113 -3.77 -21.57 3.52
C THR A 113 -3.28 -20.27 2.90
N ILE A 114 -3.57 -20.02 1.62
CA ILE A 114 -3.24 -18.77 0.94
C ILE A 114 -3.91 -17.59 1.66
N ARG A 115 -5.24 -17.65 1.89
CA ARG A 115 -5.99 -16.58 2.55
C ARG A 115 -5.46 -16.31 3.96
N SER A 116 -5.23 -17.36 4.75
CA SER A 116 -4.70 -17.27 6.11
C SER A 116 -3.35 -16.57 6.15
N GLN A 117 -2.41 -16.98 5.27
CA GLN A 117 -1.07 -16.40 5.21
C GLN A 117 -1.07 -14.97 4.68
N LEU A 118 -1.92 -14.64 3.71
CA LEU A 118 -2.08 -13.26 3.23
C LEU A 118 -2.64 -12.33 4.31
N SER A 119 -3.59 -12.82 5.12
CA SER A 119 -4.09 -12.09 6.29
C SER A 119 -2.95 -11.82 7.27
N LEU A 120 -2.20 -12.87 7.65
CA LEU A 120 -1.05 -12.76 8.56
C LEU A 120 0.01 -11.78 8.05
N TYR A 121 0.35 -11.82 6.76
CA TYR A 121 1.36 -10.94 6.17
C TYR A 121 0.88 -9.50 5.99
N THR A 122 -0.44 -9.29 5.90
CA THR A 122 -1.02 -7.95 5.93
C THR A 122 -0.91 -7.37 7.34
N THR A 123 -1.25 -8.13 8.39
CA THR A 123 -1.09 -7.72 9.80
C THR A 123 0.37 -7.42 10.15
N ARG A 124 1.32 -8.20 9.61
CA ARG A 124 2.76 -7.95 9.79
C ARG A 124 3.30 -6.74 9.02
N GLY A 125 2.49 -6.14 8.13
CA GLY A 125 2.87 -5.04 7.26
C GLY A 125 3.81 -5.43 6.11
N TRP A 126 3.86 -6.71 5.75
CA TRP A 126 4.66 -7.21 4.62
C TRP A 126 3.92 -7.06 3.28
N LEU A 127 2.60 -7.16 3.33
CA LEU A 127 1.69 -6.89 2.24
C LEU A 127 0.73 -5.78 2.64
N ILE A 128 0.21 -5.08 1.65
CA ILE A 128 -0.95 -4.19 1.80
C ILE A 128 -2.06 -4.67 0.87
N ARG A 129 -3.29 -4.72 1.38
CA ARG A 129 -4.47 -5.05 0.59
C ARG A 129 -4.96 -3.79 -0.11
N THR A 130 -5.10 -3.84 -1.43
CA THR A 130 -5.71 -2.76 -2.21
C THR A 130 -7.23 -2.93 -2.24
N GLY A 131 -7.98 -1.84 -2.47
CA GLY A 131 -9.45 -1.82 -2.37
C GLY A 131 -10.20 -2.84 -3.25
N THR A 132 -9.54 -3.47 -4.23
CA THR A 132 -10.08 -4.52 -5.10
C THR A 132 -9.80 -5.94 -4.61
N GLY A 133 -9.29 -6.12 -3.39
CA GLY A 133 -8.93 -7.44 -2.86
C GLY A 133 -7.61 -8.02 -3.42
N ALA A 134 -6.84 -7.21 -4.14
CA ALA A 134 -5.48 -7.55 -4.54
C ALA A 134 -4.47 -7.13 -3.45
N TYR A 135 -3.26 -7.66 -3.56
CA TYR A 135 -2.19 -7.47 -2.58
C TYR A 135 -0.97 -6.85 -3.26
N GLN A 136 -0.36 -5.87 -2.61
CA GLN A 136 0.89 -5.28 -3.05
C GLN A 136 1.95 -5.48 -1.97
N ILE A 137 3.15 -5.84 -2.39
CA ILE A 137 4.26 -6.05 -1.46
C ILE A 137 4.87 -4.72 -0.99
N THR A 138 5.16 -4.63 0.30
CA THR A 138 5.79 -3.46 0.91
C THR A 138 7.31 -3.58 0.93
N ALA A 139 8.01 -2.49 1.26
CA ALA A 139 9.45 -2.53 1.46
C ALA A 139 9.86 -3.50 2.59
N LYS A 140 9.04 -3.59 3.64
CA LYS A 140 9.24 -4.52 4.77
C LYS A 140 9.06 -5.98 4.31
N GLY A 141 8.06 -6.26 3.48
CA GLY A 141 7.85 -7.59 2.91
C GLY A 141 8.97 -8.02 1.96
N ALA A 142 9.46 -7.10 1.11
CA ALA A 142 10.61 -7.35 0.25
C ALA A 142 11.87 -7.67 1.07
N ALA A 143 12.12 -6.91 2.14
CA ALA A 143 13.24 -7.15 3.05
C ALA A 143 13.12 -8.51 3.76
N ALA A 144 11.90 -8.92 4.15
CA ALA A 144 11.65 -10.22 4.79
C ALA A 144 12.00 -11.42 3.89
N VAL A 145 11.94 -11.24 2.55
CA VAL A 145 12.39 -12.27 1.59
C VAL A 145 13.86 -12.09 1.16
N GLY A 146 14.59 -11.15 1.76
CA GLY A 146 15.98 -10.87 1.44
C GLY A 146 16.19 -10.06 0.15
N THR A 147 15.16 -9.36 -0.32
CA THR A 147 15.23 -8.54 -1.53
C THR A 147 14.97 -7.05 -1.23
N LYS A 148 15.32 -6.17 -2.17
CA LYS A 148 14.98 -4.75 -2.09
C LYS A 148 13.96 -4.45 -3.18
N LEU A 149 12.97 -3.61 -2.87
CA LEU A 149 12.04 -3.15 -3.89
C LEU A 149 12.79 -2.36 -4.97
N PRO A 150 12.44 -2.53 -6.26
CA PRO A 150 12.97 -1.70 -7.31
C PRO A 150 12.59 -0.25 -7.04
N LYS A 151 13.56 0.68 -7.13
CA LYS A 151 13.30 2.11 -6.99
C LYS A 151 12.31 2.53 -8.08
N LEU A 152 11.15 3.03 -7.67
CA LEU A 152 10.21 3.65 -8.60
C LEU A 152 10.85 4.93 -9.13
N ILE A 153 11.34 4.87 -10.36
CA ILE A 153 11.73 6.06 -11.11
C ILE A 153 10.42 6.68 -11.56
N PHE A 154 9.90 7.64 -10.80
CA PHE A 154 8.83 8.51 -11.27
C PHE A 154 9.40 9.34 -12.42
N THR A 155 9.22 8.86 -13.65
CA THR A 155 9.46 9.68 -14.83
C THR A 155 8.35 10.73 -14.85
N ASN A 156 8.67 11.93 -14.35
CA ASN A 156 7.85 13.11 -14.53
C ASN A 156 7.83 13.44 -16.03
N LYS A 157 7.06 12.69 -16.81
CA LYS A 157 6.82 13.01 -18.21
C LYS A 157 5.83 14.18 -18.19
N PRO A 158 6.24 15.39 -18.59
CA PRO A 158 5.33 16.52 -18.63
C PRO A 158 4.17 16.14 -19.56
N ARG A 159 2.93 16.22 -19.04
CA ARG A 159 1.73 16.07 -19.87
C ARG A 159 1.74 17.22 -20.88
N THR A 160 2.13 16.92 -22.11
CA THR A 160 1.87 17.80 -23.25
C THR A 160 0.38 17.74 -23.53
N PHE A 161 -0.34 18.79 -23.15
CA PHE A 161 -1.69 19.02 -23.65
C PHE A 161 -1.56 19.49 -25.10
N THR A 162 -1.98 18.66 -26.04
CA THR A 162 -2.20 19.01 -27.46
C THR A 162 -3.64 19.45 -27.66
#